data_AF-A0A397VCY3-F1
#
_entry.id   AF-A0A397VCY3-F1
#
_cell.length_a   1.000
_cell.length_b   1.000
_cell.length_c   1.000
_cell.angle_alpha   90.00
_cell.angle_beta   90.00
_cell.angle_gamma   90.00
#
_symmetry.space_group_name_H-M   'P 1'
#
loop_
_entity.id
_entity.type
_entity.pdbx_description
1 polymer ?
#
loop_
_entity_poly.entity_id
_entity_poly.type
_entity_poly.pdbx_seq_one_letter_code
_entity_poly.pdbx_strand_id
1 'polypeptide(L)' 'MFGIMTTGRSWRFIRWNGTLESPKVEITKEQICIFEDDMKEAKKMVSYIVRVLQAQAKSLSKEEQRTKRQCIA' A
#
# COMPACT_ATOMS: atom_id res chain seq x y z
N MET A 1 6.35 3.13 3.95
CA MET A 1 5.93 1.82 3.40
C MET A 1 4.40 1.73 3.43
N PHE A 2 3.78 0.99 2.50
CA PHE A 2 2.33 0.73 2.52
C PHE A 2 2.06 -0.76 2.72
N GLY A 3 0.87 -1.12 3.20
CA GLY A 3 0.43 -2.51 3.40
C GLY A 3 -1.06 -2.70 3.13
N ILE A 4 -1.44 -3.95 2.87
CA ILE A 4 -2.83 -4.36 2.60
C ILE A 4 -3.18 -5.46 3.60
N MET A 5 -4.31 -5.29 4.29
CA MET A 5 -4.89 -6.32 5.16
C MET A 5 -6.29 -6.66 4.64
N THR A 6 -6.57 -7.94 4.38
CA THR A 6 -7.84 -8.34 3.77
C THR A 6 -8.30 -9.74 4.17
N THR A 7 -9.61 -9.92 4.21
CA THR A 7 -10.30 -11.23 4.25
C THR A 7 -10.99 -11.57 2.92
N GLY A 8 -10.71 -10.80 1.86
CA GLY A 8 -11.44 -10.81 0.58
C GLY A 8 -12.73 -9.97 0.59
N ARG A 9 -13.46 -9.96 1.72
CA ARG A 9 -14.70 -9.16 1.90
C ARG A 9 -14.47 -7.84 2.63
N SER A 10 -13.53 -7.81 3.56
CA SER A 10 -13.13 -6.62 4.30
C SER A 10 -11.69 -6.26 3.95
N TRP A 11 -11.43 -4.97 3.79
CA TRP A 11 -10.13 -4.42 3.42
C TRP A 11 -9.75 -3.25 4.33
N ARG A 12 -8.50 -3.24 4.79
CA ARG A 12 -7.87 -2.06 5.41
C ARG A 12 -6.52 -1.82 4.74
N PHE A 13 -6.20 -0.56 4.53
CA PHE A 13 -4.91 -0.15 3.99
C PHE A 13 -4.08 0.52 5.08
N ILE A 14 -2.80 0.17 5.11
CA ILE A 14 -1.86 0.61 6.13
C ILE A 14 -0.83 1.51 5.48
N ARG A 15 -0.52 2.63 6.12
CA ARG A 15 0.60 3.50 5.77
C ARG A 15 1.54 3.58 6.96
N TRP A 16 2.74 3.03 6.78
CA TRP A 16 3.85 3.20 7.71
C TRP A 16 4.69 4.40 7.28
N ASN A 17 4.80 5.39 8.16
CA ASN A 17 5.62 6.58 8.01
C ASN A 17 6.38 6.87 9.32
N GLY A 18 7.14 7.95 9.36
CA GLY A 18 8.00 8.28 10.50
C GLY A 18 9.39 7.66 10.38
N THR A 19 10.17 7.78 11.45
CA THR A 19 11.54 7.25 11.55
C THR A 19 11.56 5.97 12.39
N LEU A 20 12.74 5.35 12.54
CA LEU A 20 12.89 4.18 13.40
C LEU A 20 12.65 4.53 14.88
N GLU A 21 13.00 5.75 15.29
CA GLU A 21 12.85 6.26 16.65
C GLU A 21 11.42 6.72 16.95
N SER A 22 10.68 7.13 15.91
CA SER A 22 9.28 7.55 16.02
C SER A 22 8.46 6.99 14.86
N PRO A 23 8.13 5.69 14.90
CA PRO A 23 7.31 5.08 13.88
C PRO A 23 5.87 5.59 14.01
N LYS A 24 5.25 5.89 12.87
CA LYS A 24 3.83 6.25 12.80
C LYS A 24 3.11 5.30 11.85
N VAL A 25 1.97 4.81 12.31
CA VAL A 25 1.12 3.91 11.54
C VAL A 25 -0.24 4.57 11.37
N GLU A 26 -0.68 4.68 10.12
CA GLU A 26 -2.01 5.14 9.78
C GLU A 26 -2.77 4.02 9.09
N ILE A 27 -4.00 3.78 9.54
CA ILE A 27 -4.84 2.69 9.03
C ILE A 27 -6.15 3.31 8.57
N THR A 28 -6.60 2.93 7.38
CA THR A 28 -7.92 3.37 6.90
C THR A 28 -9.03 2.78 7.75
N LYS A 29 -10.22 3.40 7.71
CA LYS A 29 -11.44 2.70 8.10
C LYS A 29 -11.59 1.42 7.28
N GLU A 30 -12.34 0.48 7.83
CA GLU A 30 -12.69 -0.75 7.14
C GLU A 30 -13.49 -0.43 5.87
N GLN A 31 -13.05 -1.00 4.75
CA GLN A 31 -13.74 -0.93 3.48
C GLN A 31 -14.33 -2.31 3.19
N ILE A 32 -15.65 -2.38 3.18
CA ILE A 32 -16.37 -3.61 2.82
C ILE A 32 -16.52 -3.62 1.30
N CYS A 33 -16.06 -4.69 0.67
CA CYS A 33 -16.24 -4.93 -0.75
C CYS A 33 -17.24 -6.06 -0.94
N ILE A 34 -18.46 -5.70 -1.33
CA ILE A 34 -19.48 -6.66 -1.74
C ILE A 34 -19.38 -6.78 -3.26
N PHE A 35 -19.18 -8.00 -3.74
CA PHE A 35 -19.14 -8.29 -5.17
C PHE A 35 -20.57 -8.42 -5.69
N GLU A 36 -21.15 -7.29 -6.08
CA GLU A 36 -22.47 -7.20 -6.71
C GLU A 36 -22.33 -7.08 -8.24
N ASP A 37 -23.43 -7.26 -8.99
CA ASP A 37 -23.44 -7.38 -10.45
C ASP A 37 -22.84 -6.16 -11.19
N ASP A 38 -22.97 -4.95 -10.63
CA ASP A 38 -22.43 -3.73 -11.24
C ASP A 38 -20.90 -3.57 -11.09
N MET A 39 -20.29 -4.44 -10.26
CA MET A 39 -18.87 -4.46 -9.91
C MET A 39 -18.30 -3.11 -9.43
N LYS A 40 -19.14 -2.18 -9.00
CA LYS A 40 -18.72 -0.81 -8.71
C LYS A 40 -17.72 -0.76 -7.56
N GLU A 41 -18.05 -1.41 -6.44
CA GLU A 41 -17.15 -1.47 -5.28
C GLU A 41 -15.91 -2.32 -5.57
N ALA A 42 -16.03 -3.38 -6.37
CA ALA A 42 -14.88 -4.18 -6.81
C ALA A 42 -13.87 -3.35 -7.61
N LYS A 43 -14.34 -2.56 -8.60
CA LYS A 43 -13.48 -1.66 -9.39
C LYS A 43 -12.79 -0.61 -8.53
N LYS A 44 -13.52 -0.04 -7.57
CA LYS A 44 -12.96 0.91 -6.60
C LYS A 44 -11.90 0.25 -5.72
N MET A 45 -12.13 -0.99 -5.28
CA MET A 45 -11.16 -1.73 -4.46
C MET A 45 -9.90 -2.11 -5.22
N VAL A 46 -10.03 -2.60 -6.44
CA VAL A 46 -8.90 -2.85 -7.34
C VAL A 46 -8.09 -1.57 -7.56
N SER A 47 -8.75 -0.42 -7.76
CA SER A 47 -8.06 0.88 -7.90
C SER A 47 -7.20 1.22 -6.67
N TYR A 48 -7.69 0.97 -5.46
CA TYR A 48 -6.89 1.20 -4.24
C TYR A 48 -5.71 0.22 -4.13
N ILE A 49 -5.93 -1.06 -4.41
CA ILE A 49 -4.89 -2.09 -4.42
C ILE A 49 -3.77 -1.71 -5.39
N VAL A 50 -4.12 -1.37 -6.65
CA VAL A 50 -3.15 -0.97 -7.68
C VAL A 50 -2.33 0.23 -7.22
N ARG A 51 -2.95 1.26 -6.65
CA ARG A 51 -2.24 2.45 -6.16
C ARG A 51 -1.25 2.11 -5.03
N VAL A 52 -1.65 1.22 -4.12
CA VAL A 52 -0.78 0.77 -3.03
C VAL A 52 0.42 -0.02 -3.57
N LEU A 53 0.19 -0.97 -4.47
CA LEU A 53 1.26 -1.77 -5.09
C LEU A 53 2.22 -0.88 -5.90
N GLN A 54 1.70 0.08 -6.67
CA GLN A 54 2.51 1.05 -7.39
C GLN A 54 3.36 1.91 -6.44
N ALA A 55 2.81 2.32 -5.30
CA ALA A 55 3.55 3.10 -4.31
C ALA A 55 4.66 2.25 -3.65
N GLN A 56 4.41 0.97 -3.37
CA GLN A 56 5.42 0.03 -2.87
C GLN A 56 6.55 -0.17 -3.88
N ALA A 57 6.21 -0.47 -5.14
CA ALA A 57 7.19 -0.65 -6.22
C ALA A 57 8.10 0.58 -6.40
N LYS A 58 7.51 1.79 -6.38
CA LYS A 58 8.27 3.05 -6.43
C LYS A 58 9.20 3.27 -5.24
N SER A 59 8.84 2.79 -4.05
CA SER A 59 9.70 2.88 -2.86
C SER A 59 10.91 1.96 -3.01
N LEU A 60 10.66 0.70 -3.38
CA LEU A 60 11.71 -0.31 -3.59
C LEU A 60 12.70 0.12 -4.67
N SER A 61 12.22 0.63 -5.81
CA SER A 61 13.11 1.11 -6.87
C SER A 61 14.03 2.26 -6.42
N LYS A 62 13.55 3.12 -5.51
CA LYS A 62 14.36 4.23 -4.96
C LYS A 62 15.41 3.73 -3.99
N GLU A 63 15.07 2.74 -3.17
CA GLU A 63 16.01 2.08 -2.27
C GLU A 63 17.13 1.39 -3.06
N GLU A 64 16.78 0.62 -4.11
CA GLU A 64 17.77 -0.01 -5.00
C GLU A 64 18.72 1.01 -5.64
N GLN A 65 18.19 2.14 -6.13
CA GLN A 65 19.03 3.20 -6.70
C GLN A 65 19.95 3.85 -5.66
N ARG A 66 19.47 4.06 -4.43
CA ARG A 66 20.28 4.61 -3.33
C ARG A 66 21.41 3.65 -2.97
N THR A 67 21.12 2.36 -2.83
CA THR A 67 22.13 1.33 -2.52
C THR A 67 23.17 1.24 -3.63
N LYS A 68 22.75 1.25 -4.90
CA LYS A 68 23.70 1.24 -6.04
C LYS A 68 24.62 2.46 -6.06
N ARG A 69 24.13 3.65 -5.69
CA ARG A 69 24.97 4.87 -5.61
C ARG A 69 25.97 4.82 -4.46
N GLN A 70 25.67 4.12 -3.37
CA GLN A 70 26.56 4.00 -2.21
C GLN A 70 27.71 3.00 -2.43
N CYS A 71 27.59 2.07 -3.38
CA CYS A 71 28.64 1.11 -3.71
C CYS A 71 29.66 1.59 -4.75
N ILE A 72 29.55 2.83 -5.24
CA ILE A 72 30.44 3.43 -6.27
C ILE A 72 31.19 4.65 -5.68
N ALA A 73 31.31 4.75 -4.35
CA ALA A 73 32.05 5.79 -3.65
C ALA A 73 33.29 5.21 -2.97
#